data_AF-A0A327V6M3-F1
#
_entry.id   AF-A0A327V6M3-F1
#
_cell.length_a   1.000
_cell.length_b   1.000
_cell.length_c   1.000
_cell.angle_alpha   90.00
_cell.angle_beta   90.00
_cell.angle_gamma   90.00
#
_symmetry.space_group_name_H-M   'P 1'
#
loop_
_entity.id
_entity.type
_entity.pdbx_description
1 polymer ?
#
loop_
_entity_poly.entity_id
_entity_poly.type
_entity_poly.pdbx_seq_one_letter_code
_entity_poly.pdbx_strand_id
1 'polypeptide(L)'
;MPGGPVGTAGLGVPAALERALETAGAAEVLSGYLHTWAADFLRSLRLHEESSGGAQTAPAAAEAVRQLRAAARRIGSALLTYRPLVDAAWADELSGELRRLSGTLAREYRCAARSARLLGGLHRLTLEGVGGDRAAALLERQHSLARSRAHSAALEALVSSRFHAVADAVAVLAYEVPLTPEAARDGDAHDAHDAREVLVPLADRARERLVRAVAALPPPRSRDGQGRDGPRGQETQSRRDAAWLEVRILLRHHRYAQEVLYAGAGAGPGAGAGAADASARTAGTSGTGKPVAPREPQEQAAPPEPVPESPDPRLATAGRALDRYRDAIEAADAAAAAARTPRIAPATAYALGVLHAGQRQEAEAARREFAELWDRVLNGGPGASGYAANSTEANSTEANRGADCREAEPQTL
;
A
#
# COMPACT_ATOMS: atom_id res chain seq x y z
N MET A 1 14.39 7.06 -32.00
CA MET A 1 14.51 8.29 -31.17
C MET A 1 13.77 9.41 -31.89
N PRO A 2 13.07 10.33 -31.17
CA PRO A 2 13.29 10.65 -29.77
C PRO A 2 12.11 10.25 -28.89
N GLY A 3 12.39 9.44 -27.87
CA GLY A 3 11.62 9.56 -26.64
C GLY A 3 11.94 10.93 -26.08
N GLY A 4 10.97 11.85 -26.11
CA GLY A 4 11.07 13.08 -25.32
C GLY A 4 11.33 12.72 -23.86
N PRO A 5 11.88 13.64 -23.05
CA PRO A 5 12.03 13.41 -21.63
C PRO A 5 10.64 13.06 -21.09
N VAL A 6 10.43 11.79 -20.74
CA VAL A 6 9.22 11.36 -20.04
C VAL A 6 9.11 12.27 -18.84
N GLY A 7 8.01 13.03 -18.75
CA GLY A 7 7.80 13.97 -17.66
C GLY A 7 7.85 13.20 -16.34
N THR A 8 9.01 13.19 -15.67
CA THR A 8 9.14 12.62 -14.32
C THR A 8 8.77 13.65 -13.26
N ALA A 9 8.34 14.85 -13.68
CA ALA A 9 7.99 15.96 -12.80
C ALA A 9 6.89 15.59 -11.78
N GLY A 10 5.93 14.73 -12.16
CA GLY A 10 4.84 14.31 -11.28
C GLY A 10 5.23 13.35 -10.15
N LEU A 11 6.42 12.74 -10.21
CA LEU A 11 6.91 11.79 -9.19
C LEU A 11 7.94 12.39 -8.24
N GLY A 12 8.42 13.61 -8.54
CA GLY A 12 9.41 14.30 -7.73
C GLY A 12 8.85 14.78 -6.40
N VAL A 13 9.75 15.19 -5.50
CA VAL A 13 9.38 15.87 -4.26
C VAL A 13 8.81 17.25 -4.64
N PRO A 14 7.60 17.63 -4.16
CA PRO A 14 7.07 18.97 -4.42
C PRO A 14 7.99 20.07 -3.88
N ALA A 15 8.16 21.17 -4.61
CA ALA A 15 9.03 22.29 -4.18
C ALA A 15 8.60 22.92 -2.83
N ALA A 16 7.32 22.82 -2.47
CA ALA A 16 6.82 23.21 -1.14
C ALA A 16 7.34 22.28 -0.03
N LEU A 17 7.44 20.98 -0.32
CA LEU A 17 7.99 19.98 0.59
C LEU A 17 9.52 20.15 0.73
N GLU A 18 10.23 20.44 -0.36
CA GLU A 18 11.67 20.75 -0.29
C GLU A 18 11.96 21.93 0.62
N ARG A 19 11.21 23.03 0.49
CA ARG A 19 11.36 24.22 1.36
C ARG A 19 11.07 23.93 2.82
N ALA A 20 10.07 23.09 3.12
CA ALA A 20 9.77 22.69 4.49
C ALA A 20 10.89 21.84 5.13
N LEU A 21 11.70 21.17 4.33
CA LEU A 21 12.81 20.34 4.77
C LEU A 21 14.13 21.11 4.90
N GLU A 22 14.19 22.38 4.50
CA GLU A 22 15.37 23.25 4.68
C GLU A 22 15.57 23.65 6.15
N THR A 23 14.55 23.55 6.99
CA THR A 23 14.64 23.93 8.41
C THR A 23 14.74 22.75 9.36
N ALA A 24 14.73 21.51 8.84
CA ALA A 24 14.69 20.29 9.64
C ALA A 24 15.98 19.48 9.44
N GLY A 25 16.55 18.95 10.52
CA GLY A 25 17.72 18.09 10.43
C GLY A 25 17.39 16.72 9.83
N ALA A 26 18.22 16.22 8.90
CA ALA A 26 18.00 14.92 8.26
C ALA A 26 17.90 13.76 9.26
N ALA A 27 18.77 13.77 10.27
CA ALA A 27 18.83 12.76 11.33
C ALA A 27 17.61 12.83 12.26
N GLU A 28 17.12 14.03 12.58
CA GLU A 28 15.95 14.25 13.43
C GLU A 28 14.68 13.73 12.73
N VAL A 29 14.48 14.08 11.46
CA VAL A 29 13.32 13.62 10.67
C VAL A 29 13.29 12.09 10.57
N LEU A 30 14.42 11.47 10.23
CA LEU A 30 14.50 10.01 10.12
C LEU A 30 14.27 9.35 11.48
N SER A 31 14.86 9.88 12.55
CA SER A 31 14.71 9.33 13.90
C SER A 31 13.28 9.47 14.40
N GLY A 32 12.64 10.62 14.25
CA GLY A 32 11.24 10.83 14.60
C GLY A 32 10.29 9.87 13.88
N TYR A 33 10.54 9.62 12.58
CA TYR A 33 9.79 8.62 11.82
C TYR A 33 10.01 7.20 12.36
N LEU A 34 11.26 6.80 12.60
CA LEU A 34 11.59 5.46 13.11
C LEU A 34 11.04 5.24 14.52
N HIS A 35 11.14 6.22 15.42
CA HIS A 35 10.55 6.17 16.77
C HIS A 35 9.04 5.95 16.71
N THR A 36 8.34 6.70 15.86
CA THR A 36 6.88 6.59 15.70
C THR A 36 6.49 5.17 15.26
N TRP A 37 7.14 4.64 14.23
CA TRP A 37 6.81 3.30 13.74
C TRP A 37 7.29 2.17 14.66
N ALA A 38 8.37 2.36 15.41
CA ALA A 38 8.82 1.42 16.43
C ALA A 38 7.83 1.37 17.59
N ALA A 39 7.33 2.52 18.06
CA ALA A 39 6.27 2.58 19.07
C ALA A 39 4.98 1.90 18.59
N ASP A 40 4.57 2.15 17.34
CA ASP A 40 3.41 1.49 16.73
C ASP A 40 3.59 -0.03 16.60
N PHE A 41 4.81 -0.48 16.29
CA PHE A 41 5.16 -1.91 16.25
C PHE A 41 4.97 -2.56 17.62
N LEU A 42 5.55 -1.98 18.68
CA LEU A 42 5.45 -2.50 20.05
C LEU A 42 4.02 -2.44 20.58
N ARG A 43 3.27 -1.38 20.26
CA ARG A 43 1.83 -1.28 20.59
C ARG A 43 1.01 -2.36 19.91
N SER A 44 1.26 -2.58 18.61
CA SER A 44 0.58 -3.64 17.84
C SER A 44 0.92 -5.03 18.38
N LEU A 45 2.16 -5.24 18.84
CA LEU A 45 2.57 -6.49 19.46
C LEU A 45 1.82 -6.74 20.77
N ARG A 46 1.76 -5.74 21.66
CA ARG A 46 1.01 -5.81 22.91
C ARG A 46 -0.48 -6.10 22.68
N LEU A 47 -1.10 -5.40 21.72
CA LEU A 47 -2.49 -5.65 21.34
C LEU A 47 -2.72 -7.07 20.81
N HIS A 48 -1.73 -7.62 20.09
CA HIS A 48 -1.79 -9.00 19.64
C HIS A 48 -1.75 -9.99 20.81
N GLU A 49 -0.85 -9.79 21.78
CA GLU A 49 -0.72 -10.61 22.99
C GLU A 49 -2.00 -10.58 23.84
N GLU A 50 -2.58 -9.39 24.06
CA GLU A 50 -3.84 -9.21 24.78
C GLU A 50 -5.03 -9.87 24.08
N SER A 51 -5.02 -9.86 22.74
CA SER A 51 -6.09 -10.42 21.92
C SER A 51 -5.91 -11.91 21.61
N SER A 52 -4.72 -12.48 21.85
CA SER A 52 -4.41 -13.88 21.59
C SER A 52 -4.99 -14.78 22.69
N GLY A 53 -6.11 -15.45 22.39
CA GLY A 53 -6.69 -16.43 23.32
C GLY A 53 -8.21 -16.64 23.21
N GLY A 54 -8.94 -15.73 22.56
CA GLY A 54 -10.40 -15.80 22.44
C GLY A 54 -10.91 -15.83 21.00
N ALA A 55 -11.98 -16.61 20.74
CA ALA A 55 -12.66 -16.59 19.43
C ALA A 55 -13.28 -15.22 19.11
N GLN A 56 -13.72 -14.48 20.13
CA GLN A 56 -14.30 -13.14 20.01
C GLN A 56 -13.23 -12.05 19.72
N THR A 57 -11.98 -12.28 20.14
CA THR A 57 -10.85 -11.36 19.95
C THR A 57 -10.02 -11.66 18.70
N ALA A 58 -10.32 -12.76 18.00
CA ALA A 58 -9.68 -13.14 16.73
C ALA A 58 -9.62 -12.00 15.67
N PRO A 59 -10.67 -11.20 15.41
CA PRO A 59 -10.58 -10.10 14.45
C PRO A 59 -9.63 -8.99 14.91
N ALA A 60 -9.58 -8.70 16.22
CA ALA A 60 -8.67 -7.72 16.80
C ALA A 60 -7.21 -8.21 16.72
N ALA A 61 -6.95 -9.49 17.06
CA ALA A 61 -5.64 -10.11 16.89
C ALA A 61 -5.18 -10.08 15.42
N ALA A 62 -6.10 -10.27 14.48
CA ALA A 62 -5.81 -10.20 13.06
C ALA A 62 -5.46 -8.78 12.59
N GLU A 63 -6.17 -7.76 13.09
CA GLU A 63 -5.85 -6.37 12.82
C GLU A 63 -4.49 -5.98 13.41
N ALA A 64 -4.21 -6.37 14.65
CA ALA A 64 -2.92 -6.17 15.30
C ALA A 64 -1.76 -6.75 14.46
N VAL A 65 -1.92 -7.97 13.91
CA VAL A 65 -0.92 -8.56 13.01
C VAL A 65 -0.80 -7.78 11.70
N ARG A 66 -1.89 -7.23 11.15
CA ARG A 66 -1.82 -6.36 9.95
C ARG A 66 -1.03 -5.09 10.24
N GLN A 67 -1.26 -4.45 11.38
CA GLN A 67 -0.58 -3.25 11.83
C GLN A 67 0.91 -3.52 12.13
N LEU A 68 1.21 -4.57 12.89
CA LEU A 68 2.57 -5.04 13.16
C LEU A 68 3.36 -5.24 11.87
N ARG A 69 2.76 -5.94 10.89
CA ARG A 69 3.38 -6.17 9.59
C ARG A 69 3.54 -4.88 8.78
N ALA A 70 2.66 -3.89 8.96
CA ALA A 70 2.75 -2.61 8.29
C ALA A 70 3.89 -1.76 8.85
N ALA A 71 4.01 -1.67 10.17
CA ALA A 71 5.12 -1.03 10.87
C ALA A 71 6.46 -1.68 10.49
N ALA A 72 6.58 -3.01 10.57
CA ALA A 72 7.81 -3.73 10.20
C ALA A 72 8.29 -3.44 8.77
N ARG A 73 7.36 -3.27 7.81
CA ARG A 73 7.71 -2.95 6.42
C ARG A 73 8.14 -1.49 6.24
N ARG A 74 7.59 -0.57 7.03
CA ARG A 74 7.95 0.84 6.99
C ARG A 74 9.32 1.07 7.61
N ILE A 75 9.56 0.51 8.79
CA ILE A 75 10.87 0.50 9.44
C ILE A 75 11.92 -0.09 8.50
N GLY A 76 11.73 -1.34 8.04
CA GLY A 76 12.71 -2.00 7.17
C GLY A 76 12.93 -1.31 5.82
N SER A 77 11.91 -0.63 5.27
CA SER A 77 12.08 0.13 4.03
C SER A 77 12.78 1.47 4.24
N ALA A 78 12.50 2.17 5.33
CA ALA A 78 13.18 3.40 5.69
C ALA A 78 14.67 3.13 5.92
N LEU A 79 14.99 2.09 6.71
CA LEU A 79 16.38 1.65 6.96
C LEU A 79 17.13 1.32 5.66
N LEU A 80 16.50 0.63 4.70
CA LEU A 80 17.15 0.32 3.41
C LEU A 80 17.31 1.53 2.49
N THR A 81 16.43 2.53 2.59
CA THR A 81 16.46 3.72 1.73
C THR A 81 17.48 4.73 2.27
N TYR A 82 17.48 4.93 3.58
CA TYR A 82 18.35 5.87 4.30
C TYR A 82 19.55 5.18 4.95
N ARG A 83 19.90 3.99 4.44
CA ARG A 83 21.05 3.17 4.88
C ARG A 83 22.35 3.96 5.09
N PRO A 84 22.70 4.99 4.29
CA PRO A 84 23.92 5.77 4.54
C PRO A 84 23.95 6.56 5.85
N LEU A 85 22.79 6.82 6.47
CA LEU A 85 22.69 7.63 7.70
C LEU A 85 22.76 6.80 8.99
N VAL A 86 22.57 5.49 8.88
CA VAL A 86 22.54 4.54 10.00
C VAL A 86 23.68 3.53 9.86
N ASP A 87 23.99 2.79 10.92
CA ASP A 87 24.89 1.65 10.81
C ASP A 87 24.35 0.66 9.75
N ALA A 88 25.13 0.51 8.68
CA ALA A 88 24.73 -0.25 7.51
C ALA A 88 24.56 -1.75 7.78
N ALA A 89 25.44 -2.34 8.61
CA ALA A 89 25.39 -3.77 8.91
C ALA A 89 24.18 -4.09 9.78
N TRP A 90 23.95 -3.28 10.81
CA TRP A 90 22.78 -3.36 11.67
C TRP A 90 21.47 -3.15 10.89
N ALA A 91 21.43 -2.13 10.01
CA ALA A 91 20.25 -1.83 9.20
C ALA A 91 19.90 -2.97 8.23
N ASP A 92 20.92 -3.58 7.60
CA ASP A 92 20.75 -4.70 6.68
C ASP A 92 20.25 -5.96 7.43
N GLU A 93 20.79 -6.25 8.62
CA GLU A 93 20.35 -7.37 9.47
C GLU A 93 18.91 -7.19 9.96
N LEU A 94 18.59 -6.06 10.59
CA LEU A 94 17.25 -5.79 11.12
C LEU A 94 16.20 -5.75 10.00
N SER A 95 16.51 -5.13 8.86
CA SER A 95 15.60 -5.08 7.70
C SER A 95 15.36 -6.47 7.10
N GLY A 96 16.39 -7.32 7.06
CA GLY A 96 16.28 -8.72 6.65
C GLY A 96 15.32 -9.49 7.57
N GLU A 97 15.46 -9.30 8.88
CA GLU A 97 14.61 -9.96 9.86
C GLU A 97 13.16 -9.47 9.87
N LEU A 98 12.94 -8.17 9.83
CA LEU A 98 11.60 -7.59 9.72
C LEU A 98 10.90 -8.06 8.45
N ARG A 99 11.63 -8.18 7.34
CA ARG A 99 11.10 -8.72 6.08
C ARG A 99 10.72 -10.20 6.23
N ARG A 100 11.58 -11.02 6.85
CA ARG A 100 11.32 -12.43 7.13
C ARG A 100 10.08 -12.60 7.99
N LEU A 101 10.01 -11.91 9.13
CA LEU A 101 8.88 -11.92 10.06
C LEU A 101 7.58 -11.49 9.37
N SER A 102 7.58 -10.33 8.70
CA SER A 102 6.41 -9.82 7.98
C SER A 102 5.95 -10.78 6.88
N GLY A 103 6.90 -11.50 6.26
CA GLY A 103 6.66 -12.56 5.30
C GLY A 103 5.97 -13.79 5.90
N THR A 104 6.47 -14.30 7.03
CA THR A 104 5.88 -15.44 7.74
C THR A 104 4.46 -15.13 8.21
N LEU A 105 4.27 -14.01 8.89
CA LEU A 105 2.96 -13.57 9.37
C LEU A 105 1.96 -13.30 8.23
N ALA A 106 2.45 -12.96 7.03
CA ALA A 106 1.58 -12.75 5.87
C ALA A 106 0.97 -14.03 5.31
N ARG A 107 1.65 -15.19 5.49
CA ARG A 107 1.31 -16.43 4.77
C ARG A 107 -0.09 -16.90 5.07
N GLU A 108 -0.52 -16.84 6.33
CA GLU A 108 -1.87 -17.25 6.72
C GLU A 108 -2.95 -16.42 5.99
N TYR A 109 -2.87 -15.09 6.09
CA TYR A 109 -3.84 -14.19 5.45
C TYR A 109 -3.83 -14.29 3.92
N ARG A 110 -2.66 -14.47 3.32
CA ARG A 110 -2.53 -14.69 1.88
C ARG A 110 -3.20 -16.01 1.46
N CYS A 111 -3.07 -17.06 2.28
CA CYS A 111 -3.76 -18.32 2.04
C CYS A 111 -5.28 -18.16 2.15
N ALA A 112 -5.77 -17.44 3.16
CA ALA A 112 -7.19 -17.17 3.35
C ALA A 112 -7.79 -16.36 2.18
N ALA A 113 -7.14 -15.26 1.78
CA ALA A 113 -7.57 -14.43 0.67
C ALA A 113 -7.56 -15.20 -0.66
N ARG A 114 -6.54 -16.02 -0.89
CA ARG A 114 -6.45 -16.88 -2.08
C ARG A 114 -7.56 -17.92 -2.12
N SER A 115 -7.86 -18.56 -0.98
CA SER A 115 -8.95 -19.54 -0.87
C SER A 115 -10.30 -18.89 -1.22
N ALA A 116 -10.63 -17.75 -0.60
CA ALA A 116 -11.86 -17.01 -0.88
C ALA A 116 -12.00 -16.63 -2.36
N ARG A 117 -10.90 -16.16 -2.98
CA ARG A 117 -10.85 -15.79 -4.40
C ARG A 117 -11.09 -16.99 -5.32
N LEU A 118 -10.44 -18.12 -5.06
CA LEU A 118 -10.56 -19.32 -5.92
C LEU A 118 -11.92 -19.99 -5.76
N LEU A 119 -12.42 -20.14 -4.54
CA LEU A 119 -13.74 -20.72 -4.27
C LEU A 119 -14.86 -19.83 -4.84
N GLY A 120 -14.75 -18.50 -4.73
CA GLY A 120 -15.68 -17.59 -5.39
C GLY A 120 -15.63 -17.68 -6.92
N GLY A 121 -14.45 -17.94 -7.50
CA GLY A 121 -14.28 -18.22 -8.93
C GLY A 121 -14.97 -19.53 -9.36
N LEU A 122 -14.76 -20.60 -8.61
CA LEU A 122 -15.39 -21.89 -8.89
C LEU A 122 -16.90 -21.87 -8.69
N HIS A 123 -17.40 -21.15 -7.69
CA HIS A 123 -18.83 -20.99 -7.49
C HIS A 123 -19.51 -20.37 -8.72
N ARG A 124 -18.91 -19.33 -9.31
CA ARG A 124 -19.39 -18.75 -10.57
C ARG A 124 -19.39 -19.76 -11.72
N LEU A 125 -18.36 -20.57 -11.85
CA LEU A 125 -18.29 -21.63 -12.85
C LEU A 125 -19.34 -22.72 -12.64
N THR A 126 -19.63 -23.10 -11.39
CA THR A 126 -20.71 -24.04 -11.05
C THR A 126 -22.06 -23.47 -11.48
N LEU A 127 -22.32 -22.17 -11.26
CA LEU A 127 -23.55 -21.50 -11.72
C LEU A 127 -23.65 -21.46 -13.26
N GLU A 128 -22.53 -21.43 -13.96
CA GLU A 128 -22.44 -21.52 -15.43
C GLU A 128 -22.54 -22.96 -15.96
N GLY A 129 -22.74 -23.96 -15.09
CA GLY A 129 -22.89 -25.37 -15.46
C GLY A 129 -21.57 -26.12 -15.70
N VAL A 130 -20.42 -25.50 -15.42
CA VAL A 130 -19.10 -26.13 -15.49
C VAL A 130 -18.83 -26.83 -14.16
N GLY A 131 -18.96 -28.17 -14.12
CA GLY A 131 -18.91 -28.99 -12.90
C GLY A 131 -17.71 -28.73 -11.95
N GLY A 132 -17.88 -27.74 -11.06
CA GLY A 132 -16.83 -27.15 -10.22
C GLY A 132 -16.78 -27.70 -8.79
N ASP A 133 -17.78 -28.46 -8.33
CA ASP A 133 -17.91 -28.83 -6.92
C ASP A 133 -16.76 -29.73 -6.43
N ARG A 134 -16.33 -30.68 -7.27
CA ARG A 134 -15.16 -31.51 -6.96
C ARG A 134 -13.86 -30.71 -6.96
N ALA A 135 -13.74 -29.69 -7.82
CA ALA A 135 -12.58 -28.79 -7.82
C ALA A 135 -12.58 -27.91 -6.56
N ALA A 136 -13.75 -27.45 -6.13
CA ALA A 136 -13.94 -26.64 -4.94
C ALA A 136 -13.55 -27.43 -3.69
N ALA A 137 -14.08 -28.65 -3.53
CA ALA A 137 -13.74 -29.53 -2.41
C ALA A 137 -12.23 -29.88 -2.37
N LEU A 138 -11.60 -30.08 -3.53
CA LEU A 138 -10.16 -30.33 -3.62
C LEU A 138 -9.36 -29.11 -3.12
N LEU A 139 -9.68 -27.91 -3.64
CA LEU A 139 -8.98 -26.68 -3.26
C LEU A 139 -9.21 -26.34 -1.79
N GLU A 140 -10.44 -26.44 -1.29
CA GLU A 140 -10.77 -26.19 0.11
C GLU A 140 -9.92 -27.06 1.05
N ARG A 141 -9.81 -28.37 0.76
CA ARG A 141 -8.95 -29.27 1.52
C ARG A 141 -7.47 -28.85 1.48
N GLN A 142 -6.95 -28.54 0.29
CA GLN A 142 -5.54 -28.13 0.13
C GLN A 142 -5.24 -26.81 0.86
N HIS A 143 -6.12 -25.82 0.73
CA HIS A 143 -5.96 -24.51 1.34
C HIS A 143 -6.18 -24.53 2.86
N SER A 144 -7.07 -25.38 3.36
CA SER A 144 -7.24 -25.59 4.80
C SER A 144 -5.93 -26.10 5.42
N LEU A 145 -5.32 -27.13 4.83
CA LEU A 145 -4.01 -27.65 5.30
C LEU A 145 -2.89 -26.61 5.19
N ALA A 146 -2.84 -25.88 4.07
CA ALA A 146 -1.85 -24.82 3.89
C ALA A 146 -2.03 -23.68 4.90
N ARG A 147 -3.27 -23.34 5.25
CA ARG A 147 -3.59 -22.34 6.26
C ARG A 147 -3.17 -22.81 7.65
N SER A 148 -3.52 -24.04 8.05
CA SER A 148 -3.10 -24.59 9.36
C SER A 148 -1.58 -24.60 9.51
N ARG A 149 -0.84 -25.01 8.47
CA ARG A 149 0.64 -24.94 8.49
C ARG A 149 1.17 -23.52 8.59
N ALA A 150 0.57 -22.58 7.85
CA ALA A 150 0.97 -21.18 7.91
C ALA A 150 0.67 -20.55 9.27
N HIS A 151 -0.43 -20.96 9.91
CA HIS A 151 -0.83 -20.54 11.24
C HIS A 151 0.16 -21.05 12.30
N SER A 152 0.45 -22.36 12.33
CA SER A 152 1.46 -22.92 13.23
C SER A 152 2.83 -22.26 13.05
N ALA A 153 3.28 -22.06 11.80
CA ALA A 153 4.53 -21.38 11.52
C ALA A 153 4.55 -19.90 11.97
N ALA A 154 3.40 -19.22 11.97
CA ALA A 154 3.29 -17.86 12.50
C ALA A 154 3.41 -17.85 14.02
N LEU A 155 2.73 -18.78 14.72
CA LEU A 155 2.83 -18.92 16.18
C LEU A 155 4.25 -19.29 16.61
N GLU A 156 4.88 -20.27 15.96
CA GLU A 156 6.28 -20.65 16.22
C GLU A 156 7.25 -19.48 16.00
N ALA A 157 7.02 -18.68 14.95
CA ALA A 157 7.86 -17.51 14.70
C ALA A 157 7.74 -16.46 15.80
N LEU A 158 6.53 -16.21 16.33
CA LEU A 158 6.30 -15.22 17.40
C LEU A 158 6.88 -15.65 18.75
N VAL A 159 7.05 -16.94 19.00
CA VAL A 159 7.66 -17.46 20.25
C VAL A 159 9.17 -17.71 20.09
N SER A 160 9.73 -17.52 18.89
CA SER A 160 11.14 -17.80 18.64
C SER A 160 12.06 -16.78 19.31
N SER A 161 13.22 -17.22 19.79
CA SER A 161 14.29 -16.33 20.29
C SER A 161 14.70 -15.27 19.26
N ARG A 162 14.67 -15.63 17.98
CA ARG A 162 14.94 -14.71 16.86
C ARG A 162 13.91 -13.59 16.77
N PHE A 163 12.64 -13.86 17.09
CA PHE A 163 11.63 -12.81 17.15
C PHE A 163 11.84 -11.89 18.34
N HIS A 164 12.14 -12.43 19.52
CA HIS A 164 12.43 -11.62 20.70
C HIS A 164 13.64 -10.71 20.47
N ALA A 165 14.72 -11.21 19.84
CA ALA A 165 15.86 -10.37 19.46
C ALA A 165 15.48 -9.21 18.52
N VAL A 166 14.53 -9.43 17.59
CA VAL A 166 14.00 -8.36 16.72
C VAL A 166 13.14 -7.37 17.51
N ALA A 167 12.29 -7.86 18.42
CA ALA A 167 11.47 -7.01 19.27
C ALA A 167 12.35 -6.14 20.18
N ASP A 168 13.42 -6.71 20.75
CA ASP A 168 14.41 -6.00 21.57
C ASP A 168 15.16 -4.95 20.73
N ALA A 169 15.61 -5.31 19.52
CA ALA A 169 16.24 -4.35 18.60
C ALA A 169 15.29 -3.20 18.21
N VAL A 170 13.99 -3.49 18.01
CA VAL A 170 12.97 -2.45 17.75
C VAL A 170 12.67 -1.63 19.01
N ALA A 171 12.75 -2.21 20.21
CA ALA A 171 12.61 -1.48 21.46
C ALA A 171 13.78 -0.52 21.71
N VAL A 172 15.01 -0.94 21.40
CA VAL A 172 16.17 -0.03 21.38
C VAL A 172 15.96 1.06 20.33
N LEU A 173 15.53 0.70 19.12
CA LEU A 173 15.23 1.65 18.05
C LEU A 173 14.15 2.68 18.41
N ALA A 174 13.22 2.35 19.32
CA ALA A 174 12.20 3.27 19.81
C ALA A 174 12.76 4.39 20.71
N TYR A 175 13.99 4.23 21.21
CA TYR A 175 14.65 5.20 22.07
C TYR A 175 15.89 5.83 21.42
N GLU A 176 16.67 5.03 20.69
CA GLU A 176 17.92 5.46 20.07
C GLU A 176 18.08 4.83 18.69
N VAL A 177 18.35 5.68 17.69
CA VAL A 177 18.69 5.25 16.34
C VAL A 177 20.22 5.18 16.24
N PRO A 178 20.81 4.03 15.83
CA PRO A 178 22.26 3.92 15.63
C PRO A 178 22.67 4.65 14.36
N LEU A 179 22.82 5.97 14.49
CA LEU A 179 23.29 6.86 13.44
C LEU A 179 24.79 6.65 13.22
N THR A 180 25.24 6.86 11.98
CA THR A 180 26.68 6.93 11.70
C THR A 180 27.29 8.11 12.46
N PRO A 181 28.57 8.05 12.85
CA PRO A 181 29.21 9.15 13.58
C PRO A 181 29.27 10.44 12.75
N GLU A 182 29.13 10.36 11.43
CA GLU A 182 28.98 11.52 10.53
C GLU A 182 27.58 12.13 10.71
N ALA A 183 26.52 11.33 10.55
CA ALA A 183 25.14 11.78 10.73
C ALA A 183 24.82 12.24 12.17
N ALA A 184 25.49 11.68 13.18
CA ALA A 184 25.33 12.08 14.58
C ALA A 184 25.98 13.44 14.86
N ARG A 185 27.18 13.71 14.33
CA ARG A 185 27.85 15.01 14.47
C ARG A 185 27.10 16.13 13.77
N ASP A 186 26.47 15.79 12.65
CA ASP A 186 25.66 16.74 11.89
C ASP A 186 24.37 17.12 12.62
N GLY A 187 23.82 16.27 13.50
CA GLY A 187 22.61 16.59 14.27
C GLY A 187 22.82 17.63 15.38
N ASP A 188 24.03 17.73 15.93
CA ASP A 188 24.37 18.63 17.05
C ASP A 188 24.97 19.98 16.59
N ALA A 189 25.32 20.09 15.30
CA ALA A 189 25.91 21.29 14.73
C ALA A 189 24.84 22.32 14.33
N HIS A 190 25.13 23.61 14.50
CA HIS A 190 24.26 24.70 13.98
C HIS A 190 24.18 24.70 12.43
N ASP A 191 25.11 23.98 11.78
CA ASP A 191 25.20 23.73 10.33
C ASP A 191 24.78 22.28 10.00
N ALA A 192 23.76 21.76 10.70
CA ALA A 192 23.20 20.44 10.41
C ALA A 192 22.80 20.33 8.95
N HIS A 193 23.24 19.28 8.24
CA HIS A 193 22.82 19.07 6.86
C HIS A 193 21.29 19.01 6.78
N ASP A 194 20.73 19.91 5.98
CA ASP A 194 19.28 20.02 5.80
C ASP A 194 18.70 18.67 5.35
N ALA A 195 17.54 18.33 5.90
CA ALA A 195 16.78 17.15 5.47
C ALA A 195 16.57 17.15 3.96
N ARG A 196 16.48 18.33 3.35
CA ARG A 196 16.46 18.50 1.90
C ARG A 196 17.71 17.92 1.23
N GLU A 197 18.91 18.33 1.63
CA GLU A 197 20.16 17.96 0.94
C GLU A 197 20.48 16.47 1.05
N VAL A 198 20.05 15.84 2.15
CA VAL A 198 20.38 14.45 2.43
C VAL A 198 19.26 13.49 2.05
N LEU A 199 18.02 13.76 2.50
CA LEU A 199 16.91 12.81 2.34
C LEU A 199 16.31 12.82 0.93
N VAL A 200 16.25 13.99 0.27
CA VAL A 200 15.66 14.12 -1.07
C VAL A 200 16.45 13.31 -2.11
N PRO A 201 17.79 13.41 -2.21
CA PRO A 201 18.56 12.60 -3.16
C PRO A 201 18.44 11.09 -2.91
N LEU A 202 18.29 10.66 -1.66
CA LEU A 202 18.09 9.25 -1.32
C LEU A 202 16.71 8.74 -1.75
N ALA A 203 15.66 9.55 -1.54
CA ALA A 203 14.32 9.25 -2.05
C ALA A 203 14.26 9.26 -3.59
N ASP A 204 14.99 10.17 -4.23
CA ASP A 204 15.12 10.24 -5.68
C ASP A 204 15.82 9.01 -6.27
N ARG A 205 16.86 8.48 -5.62
CA ARG A 205 17.47 7.21 -6.05
C ARG A 205 16.46 6.05 -6.02
N ALA A 206 15.56 6.04 -5.03
CA ALA A 206 14.49 5.03 -4.98
C ALA A 206 13.47 5.23 -6.12
N ARG A 207 13.12 6.48 -6.44
CA ARG A 207 12.27 6.85 -7.58
C ARG A 207 12.91 6.44 -8.92
N GLU A 208 14.19 6.73 -9.13
CA GLU A 208 14.92 6.38 -10.34
C GLU A 208 14.99 4.86 -10.55
N ARG A 209 15.24 4.09 -9.48
CA ARG A 209 15.20 2.63 -9.53
C ARG A 209 13.83 2.11 -9.96
N LEU A 210 12.75 2.70 -9.42
CA LEU A 210 11.38 2.37 -9.83
C LEU A 210 11.13 2.71 -11.29
N VAL A 211 11.43 3.93 -11.74
CA VAL A 211 11.23 4.37 -13.13
C VAL A 211 12.02 3.48 -14.09
N ARG A 212 13.28 3.15 -13.76
CA ARG A 212 14.11 2.25 -14.55
C ARG A 212 13.52 0.83 -14.61
N ALA A 213 13.03 0.31 -13.49
CA ALA A 213 12.42 -1.02 -13.46
C ALA A 213 11.11 -1.07 -14.28
N VAL A 214 10.30 -0.02 -14.23
CA VAL A 214 9.08 0.09 -15.05
C VAL A 214 9.43 0.21 -16.54
N ALA A 215 10.44 1.01 -16.89
CA ALA A 215 10.93 1.13 -18.26
C ALA A 215 11.53 -0.18 -18.81
N ALA A 216 12.07 -1.02 -17.94
CA ALA A 216 12.60 -2.34 -18.28
C ALA A 216 11.53 -3.44 -18.34
N LEU A 217 10.25 -3.12 -18.10
CA LEU A 217 9.19 -4.12 -18.13
C LEU A 217 9.03 -4.72 -19.53
N PRO A 218 8.83 -6.05 -19.62
CA PRO A 218 8.67 -6.72 -20.90
C PRO A 218 7.37 -6.27 -21.58
N PRO A 219 7.40 -6.00 -22.91
CA PRO A 219 6.22 -5.56 -23.63
C PRO A 219 5.11 -6.63 -23.61
N PRO A 220 3.83 -6.22 -23.75
CA PRO A 220 2.71 -7.15 -23.84
C PRO A 220 2.92 -8.15 -25.00
N ARG A 221 2.51 -9.42 -24.81
CA ARG A 221 2.61 -10.41 -25.90
C ARG A 221 1.66 -10.01 -27.03
N SER A 222 2.15 -10.11 -28.27
CA SER A 222 1.27 -10.25 -29.43
C SER A 222 0.53 -11.59 -29.33
N ARG A 223 -0.77 -11.60 -29.66
CA ARG A 223 -1.66 -12.77 -29.57
C ARG A 223 -1.16 -13.99 -30.37
N ASP A 224 -0.29 -13.78 -31.34
CA ASP A 224 0.19 -14.81 -32.28
C ASP A 224 1.14 -15.86 -31.66
N GLY A 225 1.56 -15.67 -30.40
CA GLY A 225 2.46 -16.59 -29.68
C GLY A 225 1.79 -17.48 -28.62
N GLN A 226 0.47 -17.40 -28.43
CA GLN A 226 -0.25 -18.05 -27.32
C GLN A 226 -0.32 -19.61 -27.41
N GLY A 227 0.17 -20.20 -28.51
CA GLY A 227 -0.21 -21.55 -28.92
C GLY A 227 0.69 -22.72 -28.50
N ARG A 228 1.88 -22.51 -27.91
CA ARG A 228 2.77 -23.62 -27.48
C ARG A 228 3.62 -23.24 -26.28
N ASP A 229 3.01 -23.14 -25.10
CA ASP A 229 3.76 -23.02 -23.85
C ASP A 229 4.33 -24.39 -23.44
N GLY A 230 5.39 -24.80 -24.14
CA GLY A 230 6.33 -25.78 -23.59
C GLY A 230 7.04 -25.22 -22.35
N PRO A 231 7.94 -25.97 -21.71
CA PRO A 231 8.65 -25.54 -20.49
C PRO A 231 9.39 -24.19 -20.66
N ARG A 232 9.82 -23.83 -21.88
CA ARG A 232 10.41 -22.53 -22.20
C ARG A 232 9.42 -21.35 -22.10
N GLY A 233 8.14 -21.58 -22.41
CA GLY A 233 7.08 -20.58 -22.28
C GLY A 233 6.77 -20.26 -20.81
N GLN A 234 6.74 -21.30 -19.97
CA GLN A 234 6.57 -21.17 -18.51
C GLN A 234 7.73 -20.42 -17.86
N GLU A 235 8.98 -20.75 -18.18
CA GLU A 235 10.15 -20.05 -17.66
C GLU A 235 10.14 -18.55 -18.05
N THR A 236 9.79 -18.26 -19.31
CA THR A 236 9.65 -16.87 -19.77
C THR A 236 8.53 -16.17 -19.01
N GLN A 237 7.42 -16.86 -18.73
CA GLN A 237 6.32 -16.29 -17.96
C GLN A 237 6.71 -15.99 -16.51
N SER A 238 7.42 -16.90 -15.85
CA SER A 238 7.92 -16.73 -14.48
C SER A 238 8.86 -15.53 -14.37
N ARG A 239 9.77 -15.33 -15.33
CA ARG A 239 10.66 -14.16 -15.35
C ARG A 239 9.90 -12.85 -15.51
N ARG A 240 8.87 -12.82 -16.35
CA ARG A 240 8.00 -11.64 -16.47
C ARG A 240 7.28 -11.39 -15.17
N ASP A 241 6.73 -12.44 -14.56
CA ASP A 241 5.98 -12.30 -13.32
C ASP A 241 6.87 -11.79 -12.19
N ALA A 242 8.13 -12.25 -12.12
CA ALA A 242 9.14 -11.73 -11.21
C ALA A 242 9.45 -10.25 -11.44
N ALA A 243 9.61 -9.79 -12.69
CA ALA A 243 9.85 -8.38 -12.99
C ALA A 243 8.71 -7.46 -12.50
N TRP A 244 7.45 -7.89 -12.68
CA TRP A 244 6.28 -7.17 -12.17
C TRP A 244 6.21 -7.16 -10.63
N LEU A 245 6.58 -8.27 -9.98
CA LEU A 245 6.66 -8.33 -8.52
C LEU A 245 7.78 -7.43 -7.97
N GLU A 246 8.89 -7.29 -8.70
CA GLU A 246 9.98 -6.38 -8.33
C GLU A 246 9.53 -4.91 -8.41
N VAL A 247 8.88 -4.50 -9.50
CA VAL A 247 8.28 -3.15 -9.62
C VAL A 247 7.36 -2.83 -8.44
N ARG A 248 6.57 -3.81 -7.99
CA ARG A 248 5.71 -3.65 -6.81
C ARG A 248 6.49 -3.40 -5.53
N ILE A 249 7.62 -4.08 -5.32
CA ILE A 249 8.48 -3.87 -4.15
C ILE A 249 9.12 -2.48 -4.23
N LEU A 250 9.63 -2.08 -5.39
CA LEU A 250 10.22 -0.75 -5.62
C LEU A 250 9.21 0.38 -5.43
N LEU A 251 7.98 0.24 -5.93
CA LEU A 251 6.91 1.21 -5.74
C LEU A 251 6.60 1.42 -4.26
N ARG A 252 6.61 0.32 -3.50
CA ARG A 252 6.41 0.37 -2.05
C ARG A 252 7.56 1.08 -1.35
N HIS A 253 8.81 0.79 -1.72
CA HIS A 253 9.96 1.48 -1.15
C HIS A 253 9.93 2.98 -1.44
N HIS A 254 9.60 3.37 -2.67
CA HIS A 254 9.43 4.78 -3.03
C HIS A 254 8.34 5.47 -2.20
N ARG A 255 7.18 4.83 -2.02
CA ARG A 255 6.11 5.39 -1.19
C ARG A 255 6.55 5.57 0.27
N TYR A 256 7.24 4.59 0.84
CA TYR A 256 7.74 4.70 2.21
C TYR A 256 8.85 5.75 2.35
N ALA A 257 9.69 5.94 1.33
CA ALA A 257 10.64 7.05 1.28
C ALA A 257 9.91 8.41 1.29
N GLN A 258 8.83 8.55 0.51
CA GLN A 258 8.02 9.77 0.55
C GLN A 258 7.36 9.98 1.92
N GLU A 259 6.83 8.94 2.57
CA GLU A 259 6.26 9.04 3.92
C GLU A 259 7.25 9.65 4.94
N VAL A 260 8.56 9.37 4.82
CA VAL A 260 9.60 9.99 5.67
C VAL A 260 9.75 11.48 5.39
N LEU A 261 9.76 11.88 4.11
CA LEU A 261 9.85 13.30 3.73
C LEU A 261 8.63 14.10 4.23
N TYR A 262 7.42 13.54 4.07
CA TYR A 262 6.20 14.18 4.56
C TYR A 262 6.16 14.27 6.09
N ALA A 263 6.70 13.29 6.81
CA ALA A 263 6.82 13.35 8.26
C ALA A 263 7.72 14.51 8.71
N GLY A 264 8.81 14.78 7.99
CA GLY A 264 9.71 15.91 8.27
C GLY A 264 9.05 17.27 8.09
N ALA A 265 8.22 17.44 7.07
CA ALA A 265 7.49 18.69 6.86
C ALA A 265 6.34 18.91 7.87
N GLY A 266 5.71 17.84 8.35
CA GLY A 266 4.69 17.90 9.40
C GLY A 266 5.27 18.19 10.80
N ALA A 267 6.56 17.96 11.00
CA ALA A 267 7.27 18.14 12.27
C ALA A 267 7.80 19.58 12.50
N GLY A 268 7.41 20.55 11.67
CA GLY A 268 7.85 21.95 11.83
C GLY A 268 7.53 22.52 13.22
N PRO A 269 8.23 23.59 13.66
CA PRO A 269 8.43 23.96 15.08
C PRO A 269 7.18 24.33 15.92
N GLY A 270 5.96 24.18 15.40
CA GLY A 270 4.71 24.57 16.05
C GLY A 270 3.67 23.45 16.25
N ALA A 271 3.88 22.24 15.73
CA ALA A 271 2.84 21.20 15.76
C ALA A 271 2.85 20.31 17.03
N GLY A 272 3.92 20.32 17.81
CA GLY A 272 4.11 19.46 18.99
C GLY A 272 3.23 19.78 20.22
N ALA A 273 2.43 20.85 20.20
CA ALA A 273 1.62 21.26 21.35
C ALA A 273 0.09 21.08 21.17
N GLY A 274 -0.40 20.65 20.00
CA GLY A 274 -1.83 20.69 19.67
C GLY A 274 -2.58 19.37 19.62
N ALA A 275 -1.90 18.23 19.49
CA ALA A 275 -2.57 16.95 19.23
C ALA A 275 -3.08 16.20 20.48
N ALA A 276 -2.88 16.74 21.69
CA ALA A 276 -3.26 16.11 22.95
C ALA A 276 -4.56 16.66 23.59
N ASP A 277 -5.24 17.66 23.01
CA ASP A 277 -6.43 18.28 23.65
C ASP A 277 -7.67 18.40 22.74
N ALA A 278 -7.78 17.57 21.71
CA ALA A 278 -8.95 17.56 20.80
C ALA A 278 -10.10 16.63 21.25
N SER A 279 -10.04 16.08 22.47
CA SER A 279 -11.10 15.22 23.05
C SER A 279 -11.87 15.85 24.21
N ALA A 280 -11.64 17.13 24.53
CA ALA A 280 -12.45 17.83 25.53
C ALA A 280 -12.72 19.26 25.06
N ARG A 281 -13.93 19.51 24.54
CA ARG A 281 -14.73 20.75 24.71
C ARG A 281 -15.90 20.73 23.73
N THR A 282 -16.95 20.02 24.12
CA THR A 282 -18.34 20.39 23.79
C THR A 282 -18.99 20.96 25.04
N ALA A 283 -19.70 22.07 24.86
CA ALA A 283 -20.55 22.80 25.81
C ALA A 283 -19.88 23.93 26.62
N GLY A 284 -20.40 25.16 26.43
CA GLY A 284 -20.10 26.32 27.29
C GLY A 284 -20.28 27.67 26.60
N THR A 285 -21.51 28.15 26.53
CA THR A 285 -22.00 29.36 25.85
C THR A 285 -21.60 30.68 26.55
N SER A 286 -21.65 31.76 25.76
CA SER A 286 -21.93 33.19 26.08
C SER A 286 -20.84 34.07 26.70
N GLY A 287 -20.49 35.13 25.96
CA GLY A 287 -19.75 36.30 26.42
C GLY A 287 -19.71 37.40 25.35
N THR A 288 -20.60 38.37 25.49
CA THR A 288 -20.81 39.55 24.63
C THR A 288 -19.61 40.52 24.64
N GLY A 289 -19.18 40.98 23.46
CA GLY A 289 -18.21 42.07 23.30
C GLY A 289 -18.15 42.61 21.86
N LYS A 290 -18.37 43.92 21.72
CA LYS A 290 -18.67 44.75 20.53
C LYS A 290 -17.44 45.01 19.61
N PRO A 291 -17.61 45.35 18.31
CA PRO A 291 -16.52 45.31 17.32
C PRO A 291 -15.74 46.63 17.22
N VAL A 292 -14.45 46.52 16.88
CA VAL A 292 -13.60 47.63 16.41
C VAL A 292 -12.85 47.17 15.16
N ALA A 293 -13.00 47.93 14.08
CA ALA A 293 -12.17 47.95 12.88
C ALA A 293 -11.93 49.43 12.52
N PRO A 294 -11.04 49.81 11.58
CA PRO A 294 -10.02 49.02 10.87
C PRO A 294 -8.61 49.66 10.95
N ARG A 295 -7.54 48.89 10.69
CA ARG A 295 -6.24 49.45 10.30
C ARG A 295 -5.62 48.63 9.18
N GLU A 296 -5.71 49.24 7.99
CA GLU A 296 -4.74 49.35 6.88
C GLU A 296 -3.90 48.14 6.39
N PRO A 297 -3.57 48.14 5.08
CA PRO A 297 -3.37 46.93 4.28
C PRO A 297 -1.97 46.35 4.47
N GLN A 298 -1.89 45.19 5.13
CA GLN A 298 -0.72 44.33 4.98
C GLN A 298 -0.78 43.68 3.61
N GLU A 299 0.22 44.01 2.80
CA GLU A 299 0.65 43.34 1.59
C GLU A 299 0.65 41.82 1.83
N GLN A 300 -0.45 41.17 1.43
CA GLN A 300 -0.63 39.72 1.49
C GLN A 300 0.37 39.10 0.52
N ALA A 301 1.55 38.76 1.03
CA ALA A 301 2.35 37.68 0.48
C ALA A 301 1.38 36.50 0.28
N ALA A 302 1.32 36.00 -0.96
CA ALA A 302 0.45 34.89 -1.34
C ALA A 302 0.51 33.81 -0.26
N PRO A 303 -0.64 33.27 0.21
CA PRO A 303 -0.63 32.24 1.24
C PRO A 303 0.32 31.13 0.80
N PRO A 304 1.24 30.67 1.67
CA PRO A 304 2.15 29.59 1.31
C PRO A 304 1.29 28.45 0.80
N GLU A 305 1.57 28.00 -0.44
CA GLU A 305 0.86 26.87 -1.01
C GLU A 305 0.80 25.75 0.03
N PRO A 306 -0.39 25.22 0.35
CA PRO A 306 -0.52 24.23 1.41
C PRO A 306 0.41 23.06 1.09
N VAL A 307 1.37 22.81 1.99
CA VAL A 307 2.25 21.64 1.86
C VAL A 307 1.32 20.42 1.85
N PRO A 308 1.37 19.57 0.81
CA PRO A 308 0.51 18.40 0.79
C PRO A 308 0.78 17.56 2.04
N GLU A 309 -0.25 17.23 2.80
CA GLU A 309 -0.11 16.48 4.07
C GLU A 309 0.20 14.98 3.84
N SER A 310 0.20 14.53 2.58
CA SER A 310 0.35 13.12 2.23
C SER A 310 0.88 12.91 0.81
N PRO A 311 1.55 11.77 0.55
CA PRO A 311 2.02 11.38 -0.77
C PRO A 311 0.85 11.17 -1.76
N ASP A 312 1.15 11.29 -3.06
CA ASP A 312 0.15 11.23 -4.13
C ASP A 312 -0.75 9.97 -4.02
N PRO A 313 -2.08 10.13 -3.85
CA PRO A 313 -3.01 9.00 -3.74
C PRO A 313 -3.05 8.11 -4.99
N ARG A 314 -2.57 8.61 -6.14
CA ARG A 314 -2.44 7.82 -7.37
C ARG A 314 -1.41 6.71 -7.25
N LEU A 315 -0.30 6.94 -6.54
CA LEU A 315 0.70 5.91 -6.26
C LEU A 315 0.13 4.78 -5.41
N ALA A 316 -0.72 5.13 -4.43
CA ALA A 316 -1.44 4.13 -3.65
C ALA A 316 -2.40 3.31 -4.52
N THR A 317 -3.06 3.96 -5.49
CA THR A 317 -3.96 3.30 -6.44
C THR A 317 -3.20 2.37 -7.40
N ALA A 318 -2.07 2.81 -7.96
CA ALA A 318 -1.18 1.98 -8.76
C ALA A 318 -0.65 0.78 -7.95
N GLY A 319 -0.32 0.98 -6.68
CA GLY A 319 0.06 -0.09 -5.76
C GLY A 319 -1.04 -1.14 -5.57
N ARG A 320 -2.31 -0.72 -5.46
CA ARG A 320 -3.45 -1.64 -5.38
C ARG A 320 -3.63 -2.48 -6.66
N ALA A 321 -3.36 -1.90 -7.84
CA ALA A 321 -3.37 -2.65 -9.09
C ALA A 321 -2.29 -3.75 -9.09
N LEU A 322 -1.07 -3.44 -8.63
CA LEU A 322 0.01 -4.43 -8.50
C LEU A 322 -0.27 -5.49 -7.42
N ASP A 323 -0.96 -5.14 -6.33
CA ASP A 323 -1.41 -6.11 -5.33
C ASP A 323 -2.44 -7.09 -5.93
N ARG A 324 -3.43 -6.60 -6.70
CA ARG A 324 -4.38 -7.46 -7.44
C ARG A 324 -3.68 -8.35 -8.45
N TYR A 325 -2.70 -7.82 -9.19
CA TYR A 325 -1.88 -8.60 -10.11
C TYR A 325 -1.18 -9.75 -9.37
N ARG A 326 -0.52 -9.46 -8.24
CA ARG A 326 0.17 -10.46 -7.41
C ARG A 326 -0.77 -11.53 -6.86
N ASP A 327 -1.96 -11.14 -6.42
CA ASP A 327 -2.96 -12.09 -5.91
C ASP A 327 -3.55 -12.96 -7.04
N ALA A 328 -3.70 -12.42 -8.25
CA ALA A 328 -4.17 -13.14 -9.43
C ALA A 328 -3.15 -14.19 -9.92
N ILE A 329 -1.85 -13.84 -10.01
CA ILE A 329 -0.83 -14.82 -10.40
C ILE A 329 -0.67 -15.94 -9.37
N GLU A 330 -0.71 -15.63 -8.06
CA GLU A 330 -0.64 -16.65 -7.01
C GLU A 330 -1.86 -17.58 -7.01
N ALA A 331 -3.03 -17.05 -7.35
CA ALA A 331 -4.25 -17.84 -7.54
C ALA A 331 -4.13 -18.74 -8.78
N ALA A 332 -3.61 -18.22 -9.89
CA ALA A 332 -3.39 -19.00 -11.11
C ALA A 332 -2.40 -20.15 -10.88
N ASP A 333 -1.31 -19.90 -10.17
CA ASP A 333 -0.30 -20.92 -9.83
C ASP A 333 -0.87 -21.99 -8.91
N ALA A 334 -1.71 -21.62 -7.93
CA ALA A 334 -2.40 -22.56 -7.06
C ALA A 334 -3.39 -23.44 -7.84
N ALA A 335 -4.18 -22.87 -8.76
CA ALA A 335 -5.07 -23.64 -9.62
C ALA A 335 -4.30 -24.61 -10.53
N ALA A 336 -3.18 -24.17 -11.11
CA ALA A 336 -2.32 -25.03 -11.93
C ALA A 336 -1.66 -26.14 -11.11
N ALA A 337 -1.24 -25.86 -9.87
CA ALA A 337 -0.70 -26.86 -8.97
C ALA A 337 -1.77 -27.90 -8.58
N ALA A 338 -2.99 -27.47 -8.28
CA ALA A 338 -4.10 -28.37 -8.00
C ALA A 338 -4.44 -29.27 -9.19
N ALA A 339 -4.37 -28.76 -10.42
CA ALA A 339 -4.60 -29.53 -11.64
C ALA A 339 -3.52 -30.61 -11.89
N ARG A 340 -2.33 -30.49 -11.28
CA ARG A 340 -1.28 -31.53 -11.33
C ARG A 340 -1.44 -32.63 -10.27
N THR A 341 -2.49 -32.58 -9.45
CA THR A 341 -2.76 -33.62 -8.43
C THR A 341 -3.05 -34.96 -9.14
N PRO A 342 -2.43 -36.07 -8.72
CA PRO A 342 -2.69 -37.37 -9.35
C PRO A 342 -4.15 -37.81 -9.13
N ARG A 343 -4.70 -38.55 -10.11
CA ARG A 343 -6.04 -39.19 -10.06
C ARG A 343 -7.24 -38.22 -9.95
N ILE A 344 -7.12 -36.99 -10.47
CA ILE A 344 -8.28 -36.09 -10.59
C ILE A 344 -9.15 -36.45 -11.81
N ALA A 345 -10.45 -36.21 -11.72
CA ALA A 345 -11.36 -36.42 -12.85
C ALA A 345 -11.11 -35.38 -13.96
N PRO A 346 -11.30 -35.74 -15.25
CA PRO A 346 -11.12 -34.80 -16.36
C PRO A 346 -11.96 -33.52 -16.25
N ALA A 347 -13.20 -33.62 -15.78
CA ALA A 347 -14.06 -32.46 -15.54
C ALA A 347 -13.49 -31.50 -14.47
N THR A 348 -12.88 -32.05 -13.41
CA THR A 348 -12.20 -31.28 -12.37
C THR A 348 -10.96 -30.57 -12.91
N ALA A 349 -10.17 -31.26 -13.74
CA ALA A 349 -9.02 -30.67 -14.41
C ALA A 349 -9.44 -29.52 -15.35
N TYR A 350 -10.55 -29.70 -16.09
CA TYR A 350 -11.12 -28.68 -16.96
C TYR A 350 -11.55 -27.44 -16.17
N ALA A 351 -12.33 -27.60 -15.09
CA ALA A 351 -12.76 -26.49 -14.24
C ALA A 351 -11.57 -25.70 -13.66
N LEU A 352 -10.52 -26.40 -13.21
CA LEU A 352 -9.28 -25.77 -12.74
C LEU A 352 -8.52 -25.05 -13.87
N GLY A 353 -8.59 -25.57 -15.10
CA GLY A 353 -8.04 -24.91 -16.29
C GLY A 353 -8.74 -23.61 -16.64
N VAL A 354 -10.09 -23.61 -16.62
CA VAL A 354 -10.89 -22.39 -16.84
C VAL A 354 -10.62 -21.37 -15.74
N LEU A 355 -10.56 -21.80 -14.47
CA LEU A 355 -10.21 -20.94 -13.35
C LEU A 355 -8.81 -20.34 -13.51
N HIS A 356 -7.82 -21.15 -13.89
CA HIS A 356 -6.47 -20.67 -14.17
C HIS A 356 -6.48 -19.59 -15.26
N ALA A 357 -7.13 -19.85 -16.39
CA ALA A 357 -7.23 -18.88 -17.50
C ALA A 357 -7.89 -17.57 -17.05
N GLY A 358 -8.98 -17.63 -16.29
CA GLY A 358 -9.63 -16.44 -15.72
C GLY A 358 -8.71 -15.63 -14.80
N GLN A 359 -7.92 -16.29 -13.94
CA GLN A 359 -6.95 -15.60 -13.08
C GLN A 359 -5.81 -14.96 -13.89
N ARG A 360 -5.38 -15.58 -14.99
CA ARG A 360 -4.37 -15.01 -15.89
C ARG A 360 -4.90 -13.78 -16.62
N GLN A 361 -6.16 -13.79 -17.05
CA GLN A 361 -6.82 -12.62 -17.65
C GLN A 361 -6.95 -11.46 -16.65
N GLU A 362 -7.31 -11.74 -15.40
CA GLU A 362 -7.34 -10.75 -14.32
C GLU A 362 -5.95 -10.15 -14.05
N ALA A 363 -4.89 -10.96 -14.09
CA ALA A 363 -3.52 -10.47 -13.97
C ALA A 363 -3.16 -9.53 -15.13
N GLU A 364 -3.58 -9.84 -16.36
CA GLU A 364 -3.38 -8.96 -17.51
C GLU A 364 -4.20 -7.66 -17.42
N ALA A 365 -5.43 -7.72 -16.91
CA ALA A 365 -6.26 -6.55 -16.67
C ALA A 365 -5.60 -5.62 -15.63
N ALA A 366 -5.11 -6.17 -14.52
CA ALA A 366 -4.39 -5.41 -13.50
C ALA A 366 -3.11 -4.73 -14.04
N ARG A 367 -2.40 -5.39 -14.99
CA ARG A 367 -1.24 -4.78 -15.67
C ARG A 367 -1.62 -3.58 -16.54
N ARG A 368 -2.72 -3.69 -17.31
CA ARG A 368 -3.22 -2.58 -18.15
C ARG A 368 -3.64 -1.40 -17.28
N GLU A 369 -4.39 -1.65 -16.21
CA GLU A 369 -4.80 -0.61 -15.27
C GLU A 369 -3.60 0.06 -14.59
N PHE A 370 -2.58 -0.71 -14.21
CA PHE A 370 -1.33 -0.14 -13.71
C PHE A 370 -0.66 0.77 -14.74
N ALA A 371 -0.58 0.34 -16.01
CA ALA A 371 0.03 1.15 -17.07
C ALA A 371 -0.71 2.49 -17.28
N GLU A 372 -2.05 2.47 -17.28
CA GLU A 372 -2.89 3.67 -17.38
C GLU A 372 -2.76 4.59 -16.16
N LEU A 373 -2.66 4.02 -14.95
CA LEU A 373 -2.42 4.79 -13.73
C LEU A 373 -1.02 5.40 -13.71
N TRP A 374 -0.02 4.63 -14.14
CA TRP A 374 1.37 5.07 -14.20
C TRP A 374 1.56 6.19 -15.21
N ASP A 375 0.93 6.09 -16.38
CA ASP A 375 0.95 7.15 -17.40
C ASP A 375 0.28 8.43 -16.88
N ARG A 376 -0.84 8.32 -16.14
CA ARG A 376 -1.48 9.46 -15.48
C ARG A 376 -0.62 10.10 -14.39
N VAL A 377 0.16 9.32 -13.66
CA VAL A 377 1.10 9.80 -12.64
C VAL A 377 2.26 10.57 -13.29
N LEU A 378 2.81 10.07 -14.39
CA LEU A 378 3.90 10.72 -15.12
C LEU A 378 3.43 11.99 -15.83
N ASN A 379 2.33 11.91 -16.57
CA ASN A 379 1.86 13.00 -17.42
C ASN A 379 0.98 14.02 -16.69
N GLY A 380 0.83 13.89 -15.37
CA GLY A 380 0.06 14.84 -14.56
C GLY A 380 -1.38 15.01 -15.02
N GLY A 381 -2.01 13.93 -15.53
CA GLY A 381 -3.41 13.98 -15.98
C GLY A 381 -4.29 14.58 -14.88
N PRO A 382 -5.33 15.37 -15.20
CA PRO A 382 -5.95 16.32 -14.27
C PRO A 382 -6.17 15.68 -12.90
N GLY A 383 -5.54 16.28 -11.88
CA GLY A 383 -5.80 16.02 -10.47
C GLY A 383 -7.29 15.82 -10.26
N ALA A 384 -7.66 14.81 -9.47
CA ALA A 384 -9.03 14.64 -9.02
C ALA A 384 -9.41 15.79 -8.06
N SER A 385 -9.54 17.00 -8.61
CA SER A 385 -10.07 18.21 -8.02
C SER A 385 -11.51 18.47 -8.49
N GLY A 386 -12.18 17.45 -9.05
CA GLY A 386 -13.49 17.61 -9.71
C GLY A 386 -14.60 16.67 -9.23
N TYR A 387 -14.38 15.81 -8.24
CA TYR A 387 -15.44 14.96 -7.66
C TYR A 387 -15.82 15.46 -6.26
N ALA A 388 -16.25 16.72 -6.16
CA ALA A 388 -16.97 17.24 -4.99
C ALA A 388 -18.11 18.21 -5.32
N ALA A 389 -18.41 18.48 -6.60
CA ALA A 389 -19.53 19.33 -7.00
C ALA A 389 -20.29 18.69 -8.16
N ASN A 390 -21.23 17.80 -7.83
CA ASN A 390 -22.56 17.70 -8.46
C ASN A 390 -23.26 16.42 -7.97
N SER A 391 -23.67 16.44 -6.70
CA SER A 391 -24.74 15.57 -6.18
C SER A 391 -25.99 16.37 -5.79
N THR A 392 -26.10 17.64 -6.23
CA THR A 392 -27.24 18.51 -5.90
C THR A 392 -28.10 18.89 -7.11
N GLU A 393 -27.81 18.41 -8.31
CA GLU A 393 -28.67 18.58 -9.50
C GLU A 393 -29.19 17.23 -10.00
N ALA A 394 -29.84 16.49 -9.10
CA ALA A 394 -30.73 15.38 -9.47
C ALA A 394 -32.11 15.49 -8.78
N ASN A 395 -32.47 16.68 -8.28
CA ASN A 395 -33.74 16.90 -7.57
C ASN A 395 -34.47 18.17 -8.02
N SER A 396 -34.45 18.49 -9.32
CA SER A 396 -35.23 19.62 -9.86
C SER A 396 -35.90 19.37 -11.22
N THR A 397 -35.83 18.14 -11.76
CA THR A 397 -36.49 17.81 -13.04
C THR A 397 -37.69 16.87 -12.90
N GLU A 398 -38.15 16.60 -11.66
CA GLU A 398 -39.36 15.81 -11.38
C GLU A 398 -40.56 16.63 -10.85
N ALA A 399 -40.41 17.95 -10.70
CA ALA A 399 -41.47 18.83 -10.16
C ALA A 399 -42.30 19.58 -11.23
N ASN A 400 -42.14 19.30 -12.54
CA ASN A 400 -42.90 20.04 -13.57
C ASN A 400 -43.43 19.19 -14.73
N ARG A 401 -43.94 17.99 -14.45
CA ARG A 401 -44.67 17.18 -15.44
C ARG A 401 -46.08 16.75 -15.01
N GLY A 402 -46.65 17.45 -14.02
CA GLY A 402 -48.03 17.25 -13.56
C GLY A 402 -48.91 18.48 -13.84
N ALA A 403 -49.22 18.75 -15.12
CA ALA A 403 -50.30 19.67 -15.50
C ALA A 403 -50.65 19.56 -17.00
N ASP A 404 -51.01 18.36 -17.49
CA ASP A 404 -52.03 18.24 -18.54
C ASP A 404 -52.31 16.76 -18.82
N CYS A 405 -53.45 16.26 -18.35
CA CYS A 405 -54.23 15.20 -18.98
C CYS A 405 -55.57 15.13 -18.25
N ARG A 406 -56.57 15.76 -18.89
CA ARG A 406 -57.97 15.73 -18.52
C ARG A 406 -58.54 14.31 -18.56
N GLU A 407 -59.43 14.08 -17.60
CA GLU A 407 -60.52 13.12 -17.51
C GLU A 407 -60.95 12.41 -18.80
N ALA A 408 -61.00 11.08 -18.75
CA ALA A 408 -62.01 10.28 -19.46
C ALA A 408 -62.23 8.96 -18.69
N GLU A 409 -63.44 8.80 -18.17
CA GLU A 409 -63.98 7.63 -17.45
C GLU A 409 -63.97 6.34 -18.30
N PRO A 410 -63.91 5.14 -17.69
CA PRO A 410 -64.35 3.93 -18.34
C PRO A 410 -65.82 3.63 -17.99
N GLN A 411 -66.69 3.74 -19.00
CA GLN A 411 -68.02 3.14 -18.97
C GLN A 411 -67.91 1.61 -19.06
N THR A 412 -68.64 0.96 -18.15
CA THR A 412 -69.17 -0.40 -18.20
C THR A 412 -69.54 -0.91 -19.60
N LEU A 413 -69.07 -2.12 -19.95
CA LEU A 413 -69.89 -3.31 -20.25
C LEU A 413 -69.01 -4.56 -20.39
#